data_AF-A0A963NPK5-F1
#
_entry.id   AF-A0A963NPK5-F1
#
_cell.length_a   1.000
_cell.length_b   1.000
_cell.length_c   1.000
_cell.angle_alpha   90.00
_cell.angle_beta   90.00
_cell.angle_gamma   90.00
#
_symmetry.space_group_name_H-M   'P 1'
#
loop_
_entity.id
_entity.type
_entity.pdbx_description
1 polymer ?
#
loop_
_entity_poly.entity_id
_entity_poly.type
_entity_poly.pdbx_seq_one_letter_code
_entity_poly.pdbx_strand_id
1 'polypeptide(L)'
;SLWCAGALTAHAAATFGPAARRFADAAALAAALAEAPEAASLLVKGSRFMRMERVVRAIEDAVEREVAGGPAAEGGEDDACC
;
A
#
# COMPACT_ATOMS: atom_id res chain seq x y z
N SER A 1 -3.33 9.99 3.63
CA SER A 1 -3.73 9.26 4.86
C SER A 1 -2.47 8.94 5.67
N LEU A 2 -2.60 8.59 6.96
CA LEU A 2 -1.48 8.14 7.81
C LEU A 2 -1.80 6.75 8.37
N TRP A 3 -0.91 5.79 8.18
CA TRP A 3 -1.08 4.44 8.69
C TRP A 3 0.01 4.16 9.72
N CYS A 4 -0.39 3.78 10.93
CA CYS A 4 0.53 3.64 12.07
C CYS A 4 0.46 2.24 12.67
N ALA A 5 1.61 1.66 12.99
CA ALA A 5 1.72 0.36 13.65
C ALA A 5 2.36 0.51 15.03
N GLY A 6 1.79 -0.14 16.05
CA GLY A 6 2.34 -0.20 17.41
C GLY A 6 1.66 0.74 18.41
N ALA A 7 1.72 0.36 19.69
CA ALA A 7 1.07 1.07 20.79
C ALA A 7 1.52 2.53 20.91
N LEU A 8 2.82 2.80 20.71
CA LEU A 8 3.42 4.13 20.88
C LEU A 8 2.98 5.17 19.83
N THR A 9 2.32 4.74 18.76
CA THR A 9 1.84 5.65 17.70
C THR A 9 0.50 6.30 18.01
N ALA A 10 -0.10 6.03 19.17
CA ALA A 10 -1.40 6.57 19.56
C ALA A 10 -1.46 8.10 19.49
N HIS A 11 -0.46 8.79 20.04
CA HIS A 11 -0.41 10.25 20.01
C HIS A 11 -0.20 10.80 18.60
N ALA A 12 0.65 10.16 17.79
CA ALA A 12 0.88 10.60 16.40
C ALA A 12 -0.40 10.52 15.56
N ALA A 13 -1.15 9.42 15.67
CA ALA A 13 -2.41 9.26 14.97
C ALA A 13 -3.48 10.24 15.46
N ALA A 14 -3.58 10.47 16.78
CA ALA A 14 -4.52 11.42 17.36
C ALA A 14 -4.26 12.85 16.85
N THR A 15 -2.99 13.28 16.79
CA THR A 15 -2.62 14.61 16.29
C THR A 15 -2.81 14.75 14.79
N PHE A 16 -2.59 13.70 14.01
CA PHE A 16 -2.84 13.71 12.56
C PHE A 16 -4.33 13.84 12.22
N GLY A 17 -5.19 13.26 13.04
CA GLY A 17 -6.64 13.39 12.93
C GLY A 17 -7.32 12.25 12.15
N PRO A 18 -8.54 12.47 11.61
CA PRO A 18 -9.43 11.41 11.15
C PRO A 18 -8.90 10.51 10.03
N ALA A 19 -7.92 11.00 9.25
CA ALA A 19 -7.29 10.23 8.18
C ALA A 19 -6.15 9.31 8.67
N ALA A 20 -5.97 9.19 9.99
CA ALA A 20 -5.05 8.24 10.60
C ALA A 20 -5.74 6.89 10.89
N ARG A 21 -5.08 5.79 10.49
CA ARG A 21 -5.49 4.42 10.84
C ARG A 21 -4.40 3.75 11.67
N ARG A 22 -4.78 3.17 12.81
CA ARG A 22 -3.86 2.50 13.73
C ARG A 22 -3.98 0.99 13.66
N PHE A 23 -2.85 0.32 13.77
CA PHE A 23 -2.70 -1.13 13.78
C PHE A 23 -1.88 -1.57 15.00
N ALA A 24 -2.13 -2.78 15.49
CA ALA A 24 -1.40 -3.34 16.63
C ALA A 24 0.10 -3.49 16.31
N ASP A 25 0.43 -3.94 15.11
CA ASP A 25 1.79 -4.10 14.61
C ASP A 25 1.84 -3.93 13.07
N ALA A 26 3.04 -4.06 12.49
CA ALA A 26 3.21 -3.93 11.05
C ALA A 26 2.75 -5.15 10.23
N ALA A 27 2.39 -6.30 10.84
CA ALA A 27 1.78 -7.43 10.12
C ALA A 27 0.31 -7.11 9.90
N ALA A 28 -0.37 -6.65 10.96
CA ALA A 28 -1.74 -6.17 10.86
C ALA A 28 -1.86 -5.01 9.86
N LEU A 29 -0.87 -4.10 9.82
CA LEU A 29 -0.81 -3.05 8.79
C LEU A 29 -0.64 -3.63 7.39
N ALA A 30 0.34 -4.52 7.18
CA ALA A 30 0.61 -5.12 5.87
C ALA A 30 -0.61 -5.89 5.32
N ALA A 31 -1.32 -6.62 6.18
CA ALA A 31 -2.53 -7.34 5.79
C ALA A 31 -3.67 -6.42 5.32
N ALA A 32 -3.71 -5.18 5.79
CA ALA A 32 -4.73 -4.21 5.44
C ALA A 32 -4.37 -3.37 4.20
N LEU A 33 -3.20 -3.56 3.57
CA LEU A 33 -2.75 -2.73 2.45
C LEU A 33 -3.70 -2.73 1.25
N ALA A 34 -4.50 -3.78 1.05
CA ALA A 34 -5.52 -3.82 0.00
C ALA A 34 -6.63 -2.78 0.20
N GLU A 35 -6.79 -2.24 1.41
CA GLU A 35 -7.72 -1.17 1.73
C GLU A 35 -7.04 0.22 1.70
N ALA A 36 -5.78 0.29 1.29
CA ALA A 36 -5.07 1.55 1.20
C ALA A 36 -5.68 2.43 0.10
N PRO A 37 -5.83 3.74 0.34
CA PRO A 37 -6.25 4.65 -0.72
C PRO A 37 -5.18 4.73 -1.80
N GLU A 38 -5.60 4.99 -3.03
CA GLU A 38 -4.68 5.25 -4.13
C GLU A 38 -3.74 6.42 -3.81
N ALA A 39 -2.46 6.23 -4.15
CA ALA A 39 -1.43 7.23 -3.94
C ALA A 39 -0.34 7.09 -5.02
N ALA A 40 0.12 8.22 -5.56
CA ALA A 40 1.24 8.24 -6.50
C ALA A 40 2.57 7.85 -5.84
N SER A 41 2.70 8.08 -4.53
CA SER A 41 3.91 7.79 -3.75
C SER A 41 3.55 7.34 -2.33
N LEU A 42 4.29 6.35 -1.83
CA LEU A 42 4.15 5.81 -0.47
C LEU A 42 5.49 5.91 0.27
N LEU A 43 5.46 6.35 1.52
CA LEU A 43 6.64 6.40 2.40
C LEU A 43 6.47 5.42 3.56
N VAL A 44 7.41 4.48 3.69
CA VAL A 44 7.46 3.55 4.81
C VAL A 44 8.60 3.95 5.76
N LYS A 45 8.28 4.16 7.04
CA LYS A 45 9.27 4.49 8.08
C LYS A 45 9.02 3.69 9.35
N GLY A 46 10.09 3.24 9.99
CA GLY A 46 10.06 2.69 11.35
C GLY A 46 11.45 2.33 11.87
N SER A 47 11.50 1.87 13.11
CA SER A 47 12.74 1.36 13.71
C SER A 47 13.08 -0.04 13.19
N ARG A 48 14.36 -0.39 13.12
CA ARG A 48 14.83 -1.70 12.61
C ARG A 48 14.14 -2.88 13.29
N PHE A 49 13.90 -2.81 14.60
CA PHE A 49 13.25 -3.89 15.34
C PHE A 49 11.79 -4.15 14.93
N MET A 50 11.11 -3.17 14.30
CA MET A 50 9.72 -3.29 13.85
C MET A 50 9.58 -4.09 12.55
N ARG A 51 10.70 -4.36 11.88
CA ARG A 51 10.80 -5.09 10.61
C ARG A 51 9.92 -4.50 9.51
N MET A 52 9.99 -3.18 9.29
CA MET A 52 9.14 -2.47 8.34
C MET A 52 9.36 -2.89 6.87
N GLU A 53 10.46 -3.58 6.57
CA GLU A 53 10.71 -4.22 5.27
C GLU A 53 9.60 -5.20 4.86
N ARG A 54 8.85 -5.76 5.82
CA ARG A 54 7.68 -6.60 5.51
C ARG A 54 6.51 -5.83 4.88
N VAL A 55 6.35 -4.55 5.26
CA VAL A 55 5.33 -3.67 4.68
C VAL A 55 5.74 -3.30 3.26
N VAL A 56 7.04 -3.01 3.05
CA VAL A 56 7.58 -2.72 1.71
C VAL A 56 7.36 -3.91 0.78
N ARG A 57 7.73 -5.13 1.20
CA ARG A 57 7.49 -6.35 0.40
C ARG A 57 6.01 -6.55 0.06
N ALA A 58 5.11 -6.30 1.01
CA ALA A 58 3.68 -6.42 0.76
C ALA A 58 3.15 -5.39 -0.24
N ILE A 59 3.75 -4.19 -0.30
CA ILE A 59 3.46 -3.18 -1.33
C ILE A 59 4.01 -3.63 -2.69
N GLU A 60 5.25 -4.10 -2.75
CA GLU A 60 5.87 -4.62 -3.97
C GLU A 60 5.04 -5.76 -4.57
N ASP A 61 4.67 -6.76 -3.75
CA ASP A 61 3.79 -7.87 -4.14
C ASP A 61 2.41 -7.39 -4.65
N ALA A 62 1.87 -6.32 -4.08
CA ALA A 62 0.59 -5.76 -4.50
C ALA A 62 0.69 -5.06 -5.87
N VAL A 63 1.76 -4.29 -6.08
CA VAL A 63 2.05 -3.64 -7.37
C VAL A 63 2.31 -4.68 -8.46
N GLU A 64 3.08 -5.73 -8.17
CA GLU A 64 3.34 -6.82 -9.12
C GLU A 64 2.05 -7.54 -9.54
N ARG A 65 1.11 -7.75 -8.60
CA ARG A 65 -0.21 -8.33 -8.91
C ARG A 65 -1.08 -7.41 -9.76
N GLU A 66 -1.04 -6.10 -9.52
CA GLU A 66 -1.74 -5.12 -10.34
C GLU A 66 -1.19 -5.11 -11.78
N VAL A 67 0.14 -5.13 -11.94
CA VAL A 67 0.80 -5.20 -13.25
C VAL A 67 0.48 -6.52 -13.97
N ALA A 68 0.53 -7.66 -13.25
CA ALA A 68 0.18 -8.96 -13.81
C ALA A 68 -1.34 -9.10 -14.14
N GLY A 69 -2.17 -8.25 -13.54
CA GLY A 69 -3.61 -8.11 -13.81
C GLY A 69 -3.96 -7.00 -14.80
N GLY A 70 -2.96 -6.34 -15.42
CA GLY A 70 -3.17 -5.32 -16.45
C GLY A 70 -3.94 -5.88 -17.65
N PRO A 71 -4.70 -5.04 -18.39
CA PRO A 71 -5.71 -5.51 -19.33
C PRO A 71 -5.08 -6.42 -20.38
N ALA A 72 -5.68 -7.59 -20.59
CA ALA A 72 -5.42 -8.43 -21.74
C ALA A 72 -5.53 -7.56 -23.00
N ALA A 73 -4.42 -7.52 -23.74
CA ALA A 73 -4.23 -6.93 -25.07
C ALA A 73 -5.52 -6.56 -25.81
N GLU A 74 -5.75 -5.25 -26.03
CA GLU A 74 -6.47 -4.81 -27.22
C GLU A 74 -5.55 -5.00 -28.44
N GLY A 75 -5.46 -6.25 -28.89
CA GLY A 75 -5.01 -6.60 -30.23
C GLY A 75 -6.19 -6.49 -31.18
N GLY A 76 -6.56 -5.25 -31.54
CA GLY A 76 -7.44 -4.94 -32.66
C GLY A 76 -6.60 -4.62 -33.88
N GLU A 77 -6.07 -5.65 -34.53
CA GLU A 77 -5.66 -5.59 -35.92
C GLU A 77 -6.94 -5.52 -36.76
N ASP A 78 -7.15 -4.40 -37.45
CA ASP A 78 -7.84 -4.34 -38.73
C ASP A 78 -7.30 -3.12 -39.49
N ASP A 79 -6.14 -3.37 -40.10
CA ASP A 79 -5.76 -2.82 -41.40
C ASP A 79 -6.93 -3.04 -42.38
N ALA A 80 -7.85 -2.09 -42.43
CA ALA A 80 -8.82 -1.96 -43.50
C ALA A 80 -8.64 -0.60 -44.15
N CYS A 81 -7.70 -0.58 -45.09
CA CYS A 81 -7.69 0.32 -46.23
C CYS A 81 -9.10 0.44 -46.85
N CYS A 82 -9.75 1.61 -46.68
CA CYS A 82 -10.55 2.39 -47.66
C CYS A 82 -11.20 3.59 -46.96
#